data_AF-A0A966JJQ6-F1
#
_entry.id   AF-A0A966JJQ6-F1
#
_cell.length_a   1.000
_cell.length_b   1.000
_cell.length_c   1.000
_cell.angle_alpha   90.00
_cell.angle_beta   90.00
_cell.angle_gamma   90.00
#
_symmetry.space_group_name_H-M   'P 1'
#
loop_
_entity.id
_entity.type
_entity.pdbx_description
1 polymer ?
#
loop_
_entity_poly.entity_id
_entity_poly.type
_entity_poly.pdbx_seq_one_letter_code
_entity_poly.pdbx_strand_id
1 'polypeptide(L)'
;MDHANIPLLIAGTYTPFSIYMLEKQQAVILLSLVWGGALLSGIFRVFWINAPKWLYVPIYLALGWAAFIYFPDFYEAGGLLVFSLIALGGVLYSLLPGDPLRAKWVADNYLENVKQYNSVRNMFGFTGTYKGERVSVQGTGMGLPSASIYVTELFNEYDVQVAIRIGTAGGIQDKTKVGDLVLAMTASTDSNINRRFTNGLDFAPHCDFHLLMAAYEASKKFERVHVGGVSSMDFFYDETDSAKKLQQHGVLALEMEANQLYSIAARKNRRALAIMTISDHVFTHEAMDSEARERTLNDMVEVGLHALIAG
;
A
#
# COMPACT_ATOMS: atom_id res chain seq x y z
N MET A 1 19.16 -2.45 -18.15
CA MET A 1 20.19 -2.51 -17.08
C MET A 1 19.59 -2.64 -15.68
N ASP A 2 18.27 -2.76 -15.52
CA ASP A 2 17.57 -2.55 -14.22
C ASP A 2 17.62 -3.71 -13.21
N HIS A 3 18.21 -4.84 -13.56
CA HIS A 3 18.28 -6.01 -12.67
C HIS A 3 19.68 -6.24 -12.08
N ALA A 4 20.67 -5.39 -12.39
CA ALA A 4 22.01 -5.43 -11.78
C ALA A 4 22.05 -4.73 -10.41
N ASN A 5 21.07 -3.88 -10.11
CA ASN A 5 21.02 -3.10 -8.87
C ASN A 5 20.53 -3.91 -7.66
N ILE A 6 19.80 -5.00 -7.87
CA ILE A 6 19.18 -5.78 -6.78
C ILE A 6 20.25 -6.37 -5.84
N PRO A 7 21.30 -7.09 -6.33
CA PRO A 7 22.34 -7.62 -5.44
C PRO A 7 23.15 -6.54 -4.71
N LEU A 8 23.39 -5.41 -5.39
CA LEU A 8 24.07 -4.24 -4.81
C LEU A 8 23.25 -3.61 -3.67
N LEU A 9 21.93 -3.52 -3.84
CA LEU A 9 21.02 -3.00 -2.82
C LEU A 9 20.89 -3.97 -1.62
N ILE A 10 20.87 -5.28 -1.86
CA ILE A 10 20.91 -6.30 -0.82
C ILE A 10 22.20 -6.16 0.00
N ALA A 11 23.35 -6.10 -0.66
CA ALA A 11 24.64 -5.93 -0.01
C ALA A 11 24.75 -4.59 0.76
N GLY A 12 24.26 -3.51 0.16
CA GLY A 12 24.20 -2.18 0.79
C GLY A 12 23.33 -2.15 2.05
N THR A 13 22.20 -2.86 2.05
CA THR A 13 21.30 -2.94 3.21
C THR A 13 21.96 -3.73 4.35
N TYR A 14 22.60 -4.86 4.08
CA TYR A 14 23.24 -5.67 5.12
C TYR A 14 24.52 -5.05 5.68
N THR A 15 25.14 -4.09 4.98
CA THR A 15 26.39 -3.45 5.42
C THR A 15 26.30 -2.78 6.79
N PRO A 16 25.38 -1.82 7.03
CA PRO A 16 25.24 -1.22 8.36
C PRO A 16 24.80 -2.24 9.41
N PHE A 17 23.86 -3.14 9.12
CA PHE A 17 23.38 -4.13 10.11
C PHE A 17 24.47 -5.10 10.52
N SER A 18 25.27 -5.60 9.58
CA SER A 18 26.37 -6.52 9.88
C SER A 18 27.45 -5.85 10.73
N ILE A 19 27.80 -4.60 10.43
CA ILE A 19 28.85 -3.87 11.14
C ILE A 19 28.43 -3.52 12.58
N TYR A 20 27.15 -3.19 12.79
CA TYR A 20 26.66 -2.74 14.10
C TYR A 20 26.08 -3.85 14.98
N MET A 21 25.61 -4.96 14.40
CA MET A 21 24.85 -5.98 15.13
C MET A 21 25.48 -7.37 15.14
N LEU A 22 26.49 -7.64 14.30
CA LEU A 22 27.16 -8.94 14.29
C LEU A 22 28.57 -8.83 14.87
N GLU A 23 29.04 -9.95 15.42
CA GLU A 23 30.44 -10.05 15.84
C GLU A 23 31.35 -9.86 14.61
N LYS A 24 32.52 -9.23 14.79
CA LYS A 24 33.40 -8.79 13.69
C LYS A 24 33.70 -9.90 12.68
N GLN A 25 33.82 -11.15 13.14
CA GLN A 25 34.07 -12.30 12.28
C GLN A 25 32.84 -12.70 11.45
N GLN A 26 31.65 -12.74 12.06
CA GLN A 26 30.39 -13.01 11.36
C GLN A 26 30.04 -11.89 10.36
N ALA A 27 30.26 -10.63 10.75
CA ALA A 27 30.08 -9.47 9.88
C ALA A 27 30.94 -9.58 8.62
N VAL A 28 32.22 -9.93 8.77
CA VAL A 28 33.13 -10.11 7.62
C VAL A 28 32.67 -11.24 6.71
N ILE A 29 32.18 -12.36 7.26
CA ILE A 29 31.67 -13.49 6.47
C ILE A 29 30.42 -13.09 5.69
N LEU A 30 29.40 -12.53 6.36
CA LEU A 30 28.16 -12.10 5.73
C LEU A 30 28.42 -11.04 4.66
N LEU A 31 29.27 -10.05 4.95
CA LEU A 31 29.62 -9.01 3.98
C LEU A 31 30.40 -9.55 2.79
N SER A 32 31.31 -10.50 3.00
CA SER A 32 32.03 -11.15 1.91
C SER A 32 31.09 -11.93 1.00
N LEU A 33 30.09 -12.62 1.57
CA LEU A 33 29.08 -13.36 0.80
C LEU A 33 28.17 -12.44 -0.01
N VAL A 34 27.63 -11.39 0.62
CA VAL A 34 26.64 -10.51 -0.02
C VAL A 34 27.28 -9.59 -1.06
N TRP A 35 28.45 -9.02 -0.77
CA TRP A 35 29.20 -8.19 -1.73
C TRP A 35 29.87 -9.04 -2.82
N GLY A 36 30.40 -10.22 -2.48
CA GLY A 36 30.94 -11.16 -3.46
C GLY A 36 29.86 -11.65 -4.44
N GLY A 37 28.69 -12.02 -3.94
CA GLY A 37 27.55 -12.39 -4.76
C GLY A 37 27.01 -11.23 -5.60
N ALA A 38 27.05 -10.00 -5.08
CA ALA A 38 26.67 -8.82 -5.83
C ALA A 38 27.62 -8.51 -7.00
N LEU A 39 28.94 -8.59 -6.76
CA LEU A 39 29.96 -8.42 -7.78
C LEU A 39 29.88 -9.52 -8.85
N LEU A 40 29.76 -10.79 -8.44
CA LEU A 40 29.61 -11.92 -9.36
C LEU A 40 28.35 -11.78 -10.24
N SER A 41 27.23 -11.36 -9.64
CA SER A 41 25.98 -11.09 -10.38
C SER A 41 26.12 -9.94 -11.37
N GLY A 42 26.88 -8.90 -11.01
CA GLY A 42 27.21 -7.78 -11.89
C GLY A 42 28.08 -8.20 -13.06
N ILE A 43 29.17 -8.93 -12.79
CA ILE A 43 30.10 -9.45 -13.80
C ILE A 43 29.36 -10.39 -14.77
N PHE A 44 28.60 -11.36 -14.26
CA PHE A 44 27.84 -12.30 -15.08
C PHE A 44 26.91 -11.60 -16.09
N ARG A 45 26.32 -10.45 -15.70
CA ARG A 45 25.45 -9.65 -16.59
C ARG A 45 26.19 -8.89 -17.67
N VAL A 46 27.41 -8.43 -17.41
CA VAL A 46 28.24 -7.77 -18.42
C VAL A 46 28.59 -8.76 -19.54
N PHE A 47 28.83 -10.03 -19.18
CA PHE A 47 29.19 -11.07 -20.14
C PHE A 47 27.99 -11.81 -20.76
N TRP A 48 26.80 -11.79 -20.11
CA TRP A 48 25.62 -12.53 -20.60
C TRP A 48 24.31 -11.74 -20.46
N ILE A 49 24.14 -10.75 -21.35
CA ILE A 49 23.04 -9.78 -21.32
C ILE A 49 21.64 -10.42 -21.47
N ASN A 50 21.52 -11.51 -22.23
CA ASN A 50 20.23 -12.18 -22.55
C ASN A 50 19.93 -13.44 -21.71
N ALA A 51 20.59 -13.64 -20.57
CA ALA A 51 20.37 -14.89 -19.82
C ALA A 51 18.91 -15.02 -19.31
N PRO A 52 18.33 -16.23 -19.28
CA PRO A 52 16.96 -16.46 -18.83
C PRO A 52 16.72 -16.09 -17.36
N LYS A 53 15.54 -15.54 -17.05
CA LYS A 53 15.18 -15.08 -15.69
C LYS A 53 15.30 -16.15 -14.60
N TRP A 54 15.04 -17.41 -14.94
CA TRP A 54 15.10 -18.54 -13.99
C TRP A 54 16.49 -18.81 -13.41
N LEU A 55 17.56 -18.32 -14.06
CA LEU A 55 18.93 -18.47 -13.58
C LEU A 55 19.26 -17.49 -12.44
N TYR A 56 18.62 -16.32 -12.43
CA TYR A 56 18.92 -15.25 -11.48
C TYR A 56 18.12 -15.35 -10.18
N VAL A 57 16.88 -15.87 -10.28
CA VAL A 57 15.99 -16.01 -9.13
C VAL A 57 16.62 -16.84 -8.00
N PRO A 58 17.25 -18.00 -8.25
CA PRO A 58 17.91 -18.77 -7.20
C PRO A 58 19.09 -18.04 -6.54
N ILE A 59 19.85 -17.25 -7.31
CA ILE A 59 20.99 -16.47 -6.79
C ILE A 59 20.49 -15.35 -5.85
N TYR A 60 19.41 -14.68 -6.24
CA TYR A 60 18.80 -13.62 -5.41
C TYR A 60 18.18 -14.19 -4.14
N LEU A 61 17.51 -15.34 -4.24
CA LEU A 61 16.97 -16.06 -3.09
C LEU A 61 18.09 -16.52 -2.16
N ALA A 62 19.19 -17.08 -2.68
CA ALA A 62 20.33 -17.48 -1.87
C ALA A 62 20.98 -16.31 -1.14
N LEU A 63 21.12 -15.14 -1.79
CA LEU A 63 21.65 -13.92 -1.18
C LEU A 63 20.70 -13.32 -0.13
N GLY A 64 19.38 -13.37 -0.36
CA GLY A 64 18.38 -12.96 0.63
C GLY A 64 18.34 -13.89 1.84
N TRP A 65 18.45 -15.20 1.61
CA TRP A 65 18.43 -16.23 2.65
C TRP A 65 19.72 -16.28 3.48
N ALA A 66 20.84 -15.76 2.96
CA ALA A 66 22.07 -15.66 3.72
C ALA A 66 21.86 -14.86 5.03
N ALA A 67 20.99 -13.85 5.03
CA ALA A 67 20.68 -13.09 6.24
C ALA A 67 19.79 -13.86 7.23
N PHE A 68 18.94 -14.78 6.75
CA PHE A 68 18.13 -15.65 7.61
C PHE A 68 18.97 -16.55 8.51
N ILE A 69 20.19 -16.87 8.10
CA ILE A 69 21.14 -17.65 8.91
C ILE A 69 21.62 -16.86 10.15
N TYR A 70 21.67 -15.53 10.05
CA TYR A 70 22.13 -14.64 11.13
C TYR A 70 20.97 -14.02 11.93
N PHE A 71 19.72 -14.44 11.69
CA PHE A 71 18.57 -14.01 12.50
C PHE A 71 18.74 -14.25 14.01
N PRO A 72 19.32 -15.37 14.47
CA PRO A 72 19.59 -15.58 15.89
C PRO A 72 20.55 -14.53 16.47
N ASP A 73 21.60 -14.18 15.73
CA ASP A 73 22.59 -13.18 16.15
C ASP A 73 21.98 -11.75 16.16
N PHE A 74 21.13 -11.43 15.17
CA PHE A 74 20.38 -10.16 15.17
C PHE A 74 19.38 -10.06 16.34
N TYR A 75 18.79 -11.19 16.74
CA TYR A 75 17.91 -11.28 17.89
C TYR A 75 18.67 -11.13 19.21
N GLU A 76 19.88 -11.70 19.32
CA GLU A 76 20.73 -11.54 20.50
C GLU A 76 21.31 -10.12 20.63
N ALA A 77 21.69 -9.47 19.53
CA ALA A 77 22.27 -8.12 19.54
C ALA A 77 21.22 -7.00 19.68
N GLY A 78 20.04 -7.15 19.07
CA GLY A 78 18.94 -6.18 19.16
C GLY A 78 17.96 -6.45 20.31
N GLY A 79 17.95 -7.66 20.85
CA GLY A 79 16.98 -8.12 21.85
C GLY A 79 15.56 -8.28 21.29
N LEU A 80 14.71 -8.97 22.07
CA LEU A 80 13.28 -9.16 21.79
C LEU A 80 12.57 -7.81 21.51
N LEU A 81 13.01 -6.73 22.16
CA LEU A 81 12.40 -5.42 22.05
C LEU A 81 12.60 -4.77 20.68
N VAL A 82 13.79 -4.82 20.07
CA VAL A 82 14.01 -4.27 18.72
C VAL A 82 13.29 -5.10 17.66
N PHE A 83 13.31 -6.43 17.82
CA PHE A 83 12.57 -7.34 16.94
C PHE A 83 11.05 -7.11 17.02
N SER A 84 10.51 -7.02 18.23
CA SER A 84 9.09 -6.75 18.48
C SER A 84 8.68 -5.34 18.06
N LEU A 85 9.53 -4.32 18.18
CA LEU A 85 9.22 -2.95 17.75
C LEU A 85 9.24 -2.80 16.23
N ILE A 86 10.08 -3.55 15.52
CA ILE A 86 10.09 -3.59 14.05
C ILE A 86 8.88 -4.38 13.53
N ALA A 87 8.54 -5.49 14.19
CA ALA A 87 7.36 -6.29 13.87
C ALA A 87 6.06 -5.55 14.24
N LEU A 88 5.75 -5.29 15.52
CA LEU A 88 4.51 -4.62 15.94
C LEU A 88 4.30 -3.24 15.28
N GLY A 89 5.39 -2.51 15.05
CA GLY A 89 5.33 -1.16 14.49
C GLY A 89 5.00 -1.09 13.01
N GLY A 90 5.26 -2.15 12.24
CA GLY A 90 4.83 -2.28 10.83
C GLY A 90 3.50 -3.01 10.69
N VAL A 91 3.20 -3.89 11.64
CA VAL A 91 2.08 -4.85 11.66
C VAL A 91 0.74 -4.20 11.97
N LEU A 92 0.65 -3.10 12.72
CA LEU A 92 -0.68 -2.72 13.24
C LEU A 92 -1.48 -1.79 12.31
N TYR A 93 -0.84 -0.86 11.57
CA TYR A 93 -1.58 0.23 10.93
C TYR A 93 -0.90 0.78 9.65
N SER A 94 -1.59 0.68 8.50
CA SER A 94 -1.09 1.18 7.20
C SER A 94 -2.10 2.05 6.42
N LEU A 95 -1.62 3.14 5.82
CA LEU A 95 -2.31 3.96 4.82
C LEU A 95 -1.87 3.60 3.41
N LEU A 96 -2.81 3.49 2.46
CA LEU A 96 -2.54 2.98 1.12
C LEU A 96 -2.98 3.95 0.01
N PRO A 97 -2.20 5.01 -0.30
CA PRO A 97 -2.43 5.82 -1.50
C PRO A 97 -2.07 5.07 -2.78
N GLY A 98 -2.77 5.35 -3.89
CA GLY A 98 -2.38 4.81 -5.21
C GLY A 98 -1.06 5.41 -5.73
N ASP A 99 -0.87 6.72 -5.55
CA ASP A 99 0.31 7.46 -5.99
C ASP A 99 1.45 7.41 -4.93
N PRO A 100 2.66 6.95 -5.28
CA PRO A 100 3.81 6.95 -4.36
C PRO A 100 4.26 8.36 -3.94
N LEU A 101 4.05 9.40 -4.75
CA LEU A 101 4.33 10.78 -4.33
C LEU A 101 3.36 11.26 -3.26
N ARG A 102 2.11 10.78 -3.29
CA ARG A 102 1.16 11.00 -2.19
C ARG A 102 1.61 10.27 -0.92
N ALA A 103 2.18 9.07 -1.03
CA ALA A 103 2.77 8.39 0.13
C ALA A 103 3.89 9.21 0.77
N LYS A 104 4.79 9.79 -0.05
CA LYS A 104 5.85 10.68 0.42
C LYS A 104 5.28 11.94 1.07
N TRP A 105 4.32 12.60 0.42
CA TRP A 105 3.71 13.82 0.93
C TRP A 105 3.00 13.60 2.28
N VAL A 106 2.27 12.49 2.45
CA VAL A 106 1.67 12.16 3.76
C VAL A 106 2.76 11.97 4.82
N ALA A 107 3.82 11.23 4.47
CA ALA A 107 4.92 10.99 5.39
C ALA A 107 5.60 12.30 5.84
N ASP A 108 5.91 13.20 4.89
CA ASP A 108 6.58 14.47 5.18
C ASP A 108 5.74 15.44 6.03
N ASN A 109 4.41 15.44 5.87
CA ASN A 109 3.53 16.44 6.48
C ASN A 109 2.81 15.97 7.75
N TYR A 110 2.60 14.66 7.92
CA TYR A 110 1.76 14.13 9.00
C TYR A 110 2.51 13.21 9.96
N LEU A 111 3.66 12.67 9.58
CA LEU A 111 4.38 11.70 10.40
C LEU A 111 5.65 12.30 11.00
N GLU A 112 5.94 11.91 12.23
CA GLU A 112 7.21 12.18 12.90
C GLU A 112 8.15 10.95 12.79
N ASN A 113 9.46 11.15 12.96
CA ASN A 113 10.47 10.08 12.96
C ASN A 113 10.42 9.16 11.72
N VAL A 114 10.19 9.76 10.55
CA VAL A 114 9.91 9.06 9.30
C VAL A 114 11.13 8.29 8.80
N LYS A 115 10.92 7.02 8.46
CA LYS A 115 11.88 6.19 7.74
C LYS A 115 11.21 5.60 6.49
N GLN A 116 11.84 5.83 5.34
CA GLN A 116 11.47 5.12 4.12
C GLN A 116 11.95 3.66 4.20
N TYR A 117 11.04 2.71 4.03
CA TYR A 117 11.35 1.28 4.02
C TYR A 117 11.26 0.66 2.62
N ASN A 118 10.53 1.29 1.68
CA ASN A 118 10.40 0.79 0.31
C ASN A 118 10.64 1.87 -0.73
N SER A 119 11.39 1.51 -1.77
CA SER A 119 11.60 2.30 -3.00
C SER A 119 11.54 1.44 -4.26
N VAL A 120 11.28 0.13 -4.13
CA VAL A 120 11.23 -0.80 -5.24
C VAL A 120 10.15 -0.37 -6.22
N ARG A 121 10.49 -0.28 -7.50
CA ARG A 121 9.60 0.21 -8.58
C ARG A 121 9.05 1.63 -8.35
N ASN A 122 9.74 2.43 -7.54
CA ASN A 122 9.26 3.74 -7.06
C ASN A 122 7.94 3.65 -6.27
N MET A 123 7.60 2.48 -5.73
CA MET A 123 6.41 2.33 -4.90
C MET A 123 6.75 2.65 -3.45
N PHE A 124 6.82 3.94 -3.14
CA PHE A 124 7.34 4.41 -1.87
C PHE A 124 6.52 3.93 -0.67
N GLY A 125 7.24 3.48 0.35
CA GLY A 125 6.72 3.04 1.63
C GLY A 125 7.47 3.72 2.77
N PHE A 126 6.74 4.31 3.71
CA PHE A 126 7.27 5.04 4.85
C PHE A 126 6.64 4.57 6.14
N THR A 127 7.39 4.58 7.23
CA THR A 127 6.85 4.41 8.59
C THR A 127 7.30 5.57 9.46
N GLY A 128 6.39 6.10 10.24
CA GLY A 128 6.66 7.14 11.24
C GLY A 128 5.66 7.06 12.39
N THR A 129 5.52 8.14 13.14
CA THR A 129 4.59 8.24 14.26
C THR A 129 3.58 9.36 14.06
N TYR A 130 2.30 9.10 14.30
CA TYR A 130 1.22 10.08 14.30
C TYR A 130 0.54 10.05 15.67
N LYS A 131 0.56 11.18 16.40
CA LYS A 131 0.00 11.29 17.77
C LYS A 131 0.52 10.20 18.73
N GLY A 132 1.80 9.84 18.61
CA GLY A 132 2.44 8.79 19.41
C GLY A 132 2.24 7.37 18.87
N GLU A 133 1.29 7.14 17.97
CA GLU A 133 1.02 5.85 17.36
C GLU A 133 1.86 5.62 16.12
N ARG A 134 2.36 4.40 15.93
CA ARG A 134 3.19 4.07 14.77
C ARG A 134 2.32 3.75 13.56
N VAL A 135 2.56 4.46 12.46
CA VAL A 135 1.77 4.37 11.23
C VAL A 135 2.69 4.23 10.03
N SER A 136 2.29 3.37 9.09
CA SER A 136 2.95 3.24 7.78
C SER A 136 2.10 3.83 6.65
N VAL A 137 2.74 4.28 5.58
CA VAL A 137 2.09 4.77 4.35
C VAL A 137 2.78 4.13 3.15
N GLN A 138 2.02 3.46 2.28
CA GLN A 138 2.54 2.66 1.16
C GLN A 138 1.77 2.95 -0.13
N GLY A 139 2.49 3.33 -1.18
CA GLY A 139 1.93 3.39 -2.52
C GLY A 139 1.40 2.02 -2.97
N THR A 140 0.27 1.96 -3.69
CA THR A 140 -0.28 0.71 -4.25
C THR A 140 -0.31 0.65 -5.77
N GLY A 141 0.01 1.74 -6.46
CA GLY A 141 -0.23 1.89 -7.89
C GLY A 141 -1.72 1.96 -8.22
N MET A 142 -2.05 1.76 -9.50
CA MET A 142 -3.40 1.82 -10.03
C MET A 142 -3.91 0.45 -10.49
N GLY A 143 -5.21 0.21 -10.32
CA GLY A 143 -5.92 -1.00 -10.67
C GLY A 143 -5.89 -2.07 -9.59
N LEU A 144 -6.95 -2.90 -9.60
CA LEU A 144 -7.10 -4.05 -8.71
C LEU A 144 -5.87 -4.97 -8.74
N PRO A 145 -5.25 -5.29 -9.90
CA PRO A 145 -4.07 -6.15 -9.92
C PRO A 145 -2.85 -5.56 -9.18
N SER A 146 -2.56 -4.27 -9.36
CA SER A 146 -1.43 -3.61 -8.67
C SER A 146 -1.66 -3.59 -7.16
N ALA A 147 -2.83 -3.10 -6.73
CA ALA A 147 -3.21 -3.10 -5.32
C ALA A 147 -3.17 -4.51 -4.70
N SER A 148 -3.56 -5.54 -5.47
CA SER A 148 -3.55 -6.92 -4.98
C SER A 148 -2.16 -7.40 -4.55
N ILE A 149 -1.10 -6.98 -5.24
CA ILE A 149 0.28 -7.39 -4.93
C ILE A 149 0.66 -6.82 -3.56
N TYR A 150 0.63 -5.49 -3.44
CA TYR A 150 1.06 -4.81 -2.22
C TYR A 150 0.19 -5.16 -1.01
N VAL A 151 -1.15 -5.18 -1.16
CA VAL A 151 -2.04 -5.53 -0.05
C VAL A 151 -1.82 -6.98 0.41
N THR A 152 -1.58 -7.91 -0.53
CA THR A 152 -1.31 -9.31 -0.18
C THR A 152 0.03 -9.45 0.54
N GLU A 153 1.09 -8.79 0.06
CA GLU A 153 2.41 -8.79 0.70
C GLU A 153 2.32 -8.15 2.09
N LEU A 154 1.68 -6.99 2.23
CA LEU A 154 1.47 -6.31 3.50
C LEU A 154 0.76 -7.20 4.52
N PHE A 155 -0.33 -7.86 4.14
CA PHE A 155 -1.09 -8.72 5.08
C PHE A 155 -0.42 -10.06 5.40
N ASN A 156 0.38 -10.62 4.49
CA ASN A 156 0.99 -11.94 4.67
C ASN A 156 2.42 -11.90 5.21
N GLU A 157 3.26 -11.01 4.66
CA GLU A 157 4.70 -10.98 4.92
C GLU A 157 5.03 -9.98 6.02
N TYR A 158 4.30 -8.86 6.06
CA TYR A 158 4.48 -7.80 7.05
C TYR A 158 3.38 -7.81 8.12
N ASP A 159 2.49 -8.81 8.08
CA ASP A 159 1.41 -9.06 9.03
C ASP A 159 0.59 -7.79 9.35
N VAL A 160 0.33 -6.93 8.37
CA VAL A 160 -0.52 -5.74 8.56
C VAL A 160 -1.94 -6.17 9.00
N GLN A 161 -2.42 -5.61 10.11
CA GLN A 161 -3.72 -5.92 10.70
C GLN A 161 -4.84 -5.03 10.15
N VAL A 162 -4.53 -3.75 9.96
CA VAL A 162 -5.47 -2.70 9.56
C VAL A 162 -4.90 -1.90 8.40
N ALA A 163 -5.69 -1.76 7.33
CA ALA A 163 -5.30 -0.97 6.16
C ALA A 163 -6.40 0.01 5.72
N ILE A 164 -6.07 1.30 5.64
CA ILE A 164 -6.97 2.32 5.11
C ILE A 164 -6.43 2.87 3.79
N ARG A 165 -7.18 2.64 2.70
CA ARG A 165 -6.92 3.27 1.41
C ARG A 165 -7.34 4.73 1.43
N ILE A 166 -6.47 5.60 0.95
CA ILE A 166 -6.71 7.03 0.76
C ILE A 166 -6.53 7.39 -0.72
N GLY A 167 -7.64 7.55 -1.42
CA GLY A 167 -7.67 7.62 -2.88
C GLY A 167 -8.33 8.87 -3.45
N THR A 168 -8.37 8.92 -4.77
CA THR A 168 -9.20 9.84 -5.54
C THR A 168 -10.23 9.04 -6.31
N ALA A 169 -11.38 9.63 -6.61
CA ALA A 169 -12.45 8.97 -7.33
C ALA A 169 -13.21 9.95 -8.24
N GLY A 170 -13.82 9.41 -9.30
CA GLY A 170 -14.73 10.13 -10.17
C GLY A 170 -16.16 10.06 -9.63
N GLY A 171 -16.75 11.18 -9.25
CA GLY A 171 -18.15 11.26 -8.81
C GLY A 171 -19.11 10.96 -9.96
N ILE A 172 -20.17 10.21 -9.69
CA ILE A 172 -21.18 9.86 -10.70
C ILE A 172 -22.60 10.25 -10.32
N GLN A 173 -22.85 10.65 -9.08
CA GLN A 173 -24.16 11.14 -8.65
C GLN A 173 -24.21 12.66 -8.70
N ASP A 174 -25.40 13.22 -8.96
CA ASP A 174 -25.60 14.66 -8.89
C ASP A 174 -25.24 15.23 -7.51
N LYS A 175 -25.35 14.43 -6.44
CA LYS A 175 -24.98 14.82 -5.07
C LYS A 175 -23.48 14.68 -4.74
N THR A 176 -22.71 13.93 -5.53
CA THR A 176 -21.27 13.72 -5.30
C THR A 176 -20.48 14.71 -6.15
N LYS A 177 -20.08 15.82 -5.54
CA LYS A 177 -19.44 16.94 -6.21
C LYS A 177 -17.92 16.92 -6.02
N VAL A 178 -17.19 17.58 -6.91
CA VAL A 178 -15.72 17.70 -6.79
C VAL A 178 -15.37 18.33 -5.43
N GLY A 179 -14.43 17.69 -4.74
CA GLY A 179 -14.00 18.03 -3.38
C GLY A 179 -14.76 17.33 -2.26
N ASP A 180 -15.80 16.55 -2.55
CA ASP A 180 -16.48 15.75 -1.54
C ASP A 180 -15.60 14.60 -1.04
N LEU A 181 -15.79 14.21 0.22
CA LEU A 181 -15.27 12.95 0.74
C LEU A 181 -16.31 11.84 0.59
N VAL A 182 -15.86 10.65 0.20
CA VAL A 182 -16.65 9.43 0.18
C VAL A 182 -15.99 8.38 1.08
N LEU A 183 -16.75 7.89 2.06
CA LEU A 183 -16.40 6.73 2.87
C LEU A 183 -17.06 5.49 2.24
N ALA A 184 -16.26 4.63 1.63
CA ALA A 184 -16.77 3.51 0.85
C ALA A 184 -17.19 2.33 1.76
N MET A 185 -18.50 2.14 1.96
CA MET A 185 -19.05 1.03 2.74
C MET A 185 -18.91 -0.32 2.01
N THR A 186 -19.05 -0.29 0.69
CA THR A 186 -18.92 -1.45 -0.21
C THR A 186 -18.31 -1.00 -1.53
N ALA A 187 -17.67 -1.92 -2.25
CA ALA A 187 -17.10 -1.64 -3.56
C ALA A 187 -17.55 -2.70 -4.57
N SER A 188 -18.40 -2.33 -5.53
CA SER A 188 -18.67 -3.14 -6.73
C SER A 188 -17.45 -3.21 -7.64
N THR A 189 -17.46 -4.05 -8.67
CA THR A 189 -16.40 -4.08 -9.68
C THR A 189 -16.87 -4.69 -10.99
N ASP A 190 -16.29 -4.26 -12.09
CA ASP A 190 -16.35 -4.93 -13.41
C ASP A 190 -15.30 -6.04 -13.55
N SER A 191 -14.33 -6.11 -12.63
CA SER A 191 -13.27 -7.09 -12.65
C SER A 191 -13.78 -8.50 -12.35
N ASN A 192 -13.25 -9.49 -13.06
CA ASN A 192 -13.59 -10.89 -12.83
C ASN A 192 -12.88 -11.50 -11.59
N ILE A 193 -12.12 -10.69 -10.84
CA ILE A 193 -11.22 -11.17 -9.78
C ILE A 193 -11.98 -11.88 -8.65
N ASN A 194 -13.09 -11.33 -8.18
CA ASN A 194 -13.87 -11.94 -7.10
C ASN A 194 -14.51 -13.25 -7.55
N ARG A 195 -15.17 -13.24 -8.71
CA ARG A 195 -15.79 -14.43 -9.30
C ARG A 195 -14.79 -15.58 -9.47
N ARG A 196 -13.53 -15.28 -9.80
CA ARG A 196 -12.46 -16.29 -9.82
C ARG A 196 -12.22 -16.95 -8.45
N PHE A 197 -12.24 -16.18 -7.37
CA PHE A 197 -12.01 -16.69 -6.01
C PHE A 197 -13.25 -17.27 -5.33
N THR A 198 -14.44 -16.94 -5.83
CA THR A 198 -15.72 -17.38 -5.27
C THR A 198 -16.44 -18.43 -6.12
N ASN A 199 -15.77 -19.02 -7.11
CA ASN A 199 -16.35 -19.96 -8.07
C ASN A 199 -17.60 -19.41 -8.77
N GLY A 200 -17.56 -18.14 -9.16
CA GLY A 200 -18.60 -17.47 -9.95
C GLY A 200 -19.66 -16.72 -9.15
N LEU A 201 -19.59 -16.70 -7.82
CA LEU A 201 -20.54 -15.96 -6.99
C LEU A 201 -20.26 -14.45 -7.01
N ASP A 202 -21.33 -13.66 -6.91
CA ASP A 202 -21.28 -12.22 -6.74
C ASP A 202 -20.99 -11.88 -5.28
N PHE A 203 -19.70 -11.87 -4.93
CA PHE A 203 -19.24 -11.39 -3.64
C PHE A 203 -19.37 -9.87 -3.57
N ALA A 204 -19.82 -9.36 -2.43
CA ALA A 204 -19.94 -7.92 -2.13
C ALA A 204 -18.85 -7.51 -1.11
N PRO A 205 -17.69 -7.03 -1.56
CA PRO A 205 -16.61 -6.62 -0.68
C PRO A 205 -17.00 -5.36 0.09
N HIS A 206 -16.79 -5.39 1.40
CA HIS A 206 -17.20 -4.36 2.33
C HIS A 206 -16.05 -3.96 3.26
N CYS A 207 -16.17 -2.77 3.82
CA CYS A 207 -15.24 -2.28 4.83
C CYS A 207 -15.45 -2.95 6.19
N ASP A 208 -14.49 -2.75 7.09
CA ASP A 208 -14.71 -2.95 8.53
C ASP A 208 -15.65 -1.88 9.08
N PHE A 209 -16.68 -2.30 9.82
CA PHE A 209 -17.70 -1.38 10.35
C PHE A 209 -17.13 -0.38 11.38
N HIS A 210 -16.21 -0.80 12.25
CA HIS A 210 -15.66 0.07 13.29
C HIS A 210 -14.71 1.13 12.69
N LEU A 211 -13.91 0.76 11.67
CA LEU A 211 -13.14 1.74 10.91
C LEU A 211 -14.05 2.76 10.22
N LEU A 212 -15.13 2.30 9.59
CA LEU A 212 -16.09 3.19 8.95
C LEU A 212 -16.75 4.13 9.95
N MET A 213 -17.16 3.63 11.11
CA MET A 213 -17.74 4.43 12.18
C MET A 213 -16.75 5.47 12.70
N ALA A 214 -15.51 5.09 12.97
CA ALA A 214 -14.45 6.00 13.41
C ALA A 214 -14.15 7.10 12.36
N ALA A 215 -14.11 6.74 11.07
CA ALA A 215 -13.96 7.69 9.98
C ALA A 215 -15.17 8.62 9.85
N TYR A 216 -16.39 8.09 10.02
CA TYR A 216 -17.60 8.89 9.97
C TYR A 216 -17.64 9.92 11.10
N GLU A 217 -17.34 9.52 12.34
CA GLU A 217 -17.26 10.44 13.48
C GLU A 217 -16.21 11.53 13.26
N ALA A 218 -15.01 11.16 12.77
CA ALA A 218 -13.95 12.12 12.46
C ALA A 218 -14.32 13.10 11.35
N SER A 219 -15.19 12.68 10.44
CA SER A 219 -15.56 13.48 9.26
C SER A 219 -16.73 14.44 9.49
N LYS A 220 -17.44 14.37 10.62
CA LYS A 220 -18.58 15.26 10.96
C LYS A 220 -18.26 16.75 10.98
N LYS A 221 -16.99 17.12 11.10
CA LYS A 221 -16.52 18.51 11.01
C LYS A 221 -16.48 19.05 9.57
N PHE A 222 -16.67 18.18 8.58
CA PHE A 222 -16.74 18.54 7.16
C PHE A 222 -18.18 18.49 6.68
N GLU A 223 -18.59 19.47 5.89
CA GLU A 223 -19.98 19.59 5.43
C GLU A 223 -20.35 18.61 4.31
N ARG A 224 -19.37 18.14 3.54
CA ARG A 224 -19.57 17.43 2.27
C ARG A 224 -18.96 16.02 2.30
N VAL A 225 -19.58 15.16 3.11
CA VAL A 225 -19.18 13.75 3.28
C VAL A 225 -20.32 12.81 2.94
N HIS A 226 -20.02 11.78 2.15
CA HIS A 226 -20.97 10.73 1.78
C HIS A 226 -20.50 9.37 2.26
N VAL A 227 -21.44 8.52 2.66
CA VAL A 227 -21.18 7.11 2.99
C VAL A 227 -22.03 6.24 2.06
N GLY A 228 -21.43 5.25 1.41
CA GLY A 228 -22.17 4.35 0.52
C GLY A 228 -21.29 3.48 -0.36
N GLY A 229 -21.89 2.94 -1.43
CA GLY A 229 -21.21 2.08 -2.38
C GLY A 229 -20.40 2.84 -3.42
N VAL A 230 -19.22 2.33 -3.73
CA VAL A 230 -18.38 2.77 -4.86
C VAL A 230 -18.20 1.62 -5.86
N SER A 231 -17.56 1.87 -6.99
CA SER A 231 -17.18 0.79 -7.93
C SER A 231 -15.70 0.89 -8.29
N SER A 232 -14.98 -0.22 -8.12
CA SER A 232 -13.60 -0.39 -8.58
C SER A 232 -13.60 -0.87 -10.02
N MET A 233 -13.21 0.00 -10.96
CA MET A 233 -13.22 -0.26 -12.39
C MET A 233 -11.83 -0.68 -12.88
N ASP A 234 -11.75 -1.69 -13.75
CA ASP A 234 -10.49 -2.09 -14.39
C ASP A 234 -10.09 -1.10 -15.49
N PHE A 235 -11.06 -0.45 -16.14
CA PHE A 235 -10.84 0.51 -17.21
C PHE A 235 -11.09 1.95 -16.76
N PHE A 236 -10.06 2.81 -16.86
CA PHE A 236 -10.21 4.25 -16.67
C PHE A 236 -10.93 4.90 -17.85
N TYR A 237 -10.62 4.45 -19.07
CA TYR A 237 -11.28 4.87 -20.31
C TYR A 237 -12.29 3.81 -20.72
N ASP A 238 -13.44 3.79 -20.05
CA ASP A 238 -14.56 2.89 -20.35
C ASP A 238 -15.46 3.50 -21.43
N GLU A 239 -15.64 2.80 -22.55
CA GLU A 239 -16.51 3.22 -23.66
C GLU A 239 -17.94 2.65 -23.54
N THR A 240 -18.23 1.90 -22.48
CA THR A 240 -19.55 1.32 -22.23
C THR A 240 -20.48 2.25 -21.45
N ASP A 241 -21.72 1.82 -21.22
CA ASP A 241 -22.70 2.54 -20.41
C ASP A 241 -22.63 2.19 -18.90
N SER A 242 -21.56 1.52 -18.46
CA SER A 242 -21.44 1.00 -17.10
C SER A 242 -21.58 2.08 -16.04
N ALA A 243 -20.93 3.25 -16.22
CA ALA A 243 -21.05 4.37 -15.29
C ALA A 243 -22.51 4.83 -15.09
N LYS A 244 -23.30 4.86 -16.17
CA LYS A 244 -24.71 5.27 -16.13
C LYS A 244 -25.57 4.21 -15.44
N LYS A 245 -25.32 2.92 -15.69
CA LYS A 245 -26.00 1.83 -14.99
C LYS A 245 -25.67 1.84 -13.49
N LEU A 246 -24.41 2.04 -13.13
CA LEU A 246 -23.97 2.15 -11.74
C LEU A 246 -24.61 3.36 -11.04
N GLN A 247 -24.73 4.49 -11.73
CA GLN A 247 -25.45 5.67 -11.23
C GLN A 247 -26.91 5.33 -10.86
N GLN A 248 -27.62 4.58 -11.70
CA GLN A 248 -29.00 4.15 -11.43
C GLN A 248 -29.13 3.24 -10.20
N HIS A 249 -28.05 2.53 -9.84
CA HIS A 249 -27.97 1.70 -8.63
C HIS A 249 -27.47 2.46 -7.39
N GLY A 250 -27.32 3.79 -7.47
CA GLY A 250 -26.93 4.62 -6.33
C GLY A 250 -25.45 4.54 -5.96
N VAL A 251 -24.60 3.98 -6.84
CA VAL A 251 -23.14 4.01 -6.67
C VAL A 251 -22.68 5.46 -6.68
N LEU A 252 -21.84 5.83 -5.70
CA LEU A 252 -21.44 7.21 -5.45
C LEU A 252 -20.31 7.68 -6.36
N ALA A 253 -19.31 6.82 -6.54
CA ALA A 253 -18.10 7.18 -7.28
C ALA A 253 -17.42 5.95 -7.91
N LEU A 254 -16.61 6.20 -8.93
CA LEU A 254 -15.75 5.23 -9.59
C LEU A 254 -14.30 5.43 -9.14
N GLU A 255 -13.65 4.36 -8.74
CA GLU A 255 -12.24 4.30 -8.39
C GLU A 255 -11.67 2.96 -8.89
N MET A 256 -10.48 2.51 -8.46
CA MET A 256 -9.82 1.36 -9.10
C MET A 256 -9.23 0.32 -8.14
N GLU A 257 -9.44 0.41 -6.81
CA GLU A 257 -8.71 -0.46 -5.86
C GLU A 257 -9.51 -0.96 -4.64
N ALA A 258 -10.55 -0.26 -4.17
CA ALA A 258 -11.23 -0.55 -2.90
C ALA A 258 -11.79 -1.97 -2.83
N ASN A 259 -12.37 -2.48 -3.93
CA ASN A 259 -12.89 -3.84 -4.05
C ASN A 259 -11.82 -4.87 -3.71
N GLN A 260 -10.62 -4.73 -4.28
CA GLN A 260 -9.55 -5.69 -4.06
C GLN A 260 -8.99 -5.62 -2.64
N LEU A 261 -8.88 -4.41 -2.07
CA LEU A 261 -8.50 -4.23 -0.66
C LEU A 261 -9.46 -5.00 0.25
N TYR A 262 -10.77 -4.79 0.09
CA TYR A 262 -11.80 -5.44 0.89
C TYR A 262 -11.83 -6.96 0.69
N SER A 263 -11.73 -7.44 -0.56
CA SER A 263 -11.71 -8.86 -0.87
C SER A 263 -10.50 -9.60 -0.31
N ILE A 264 -9.33 -8.97 -0.26
CA ILE A 264 -8.16 -9.59 0.38
C ILE A 264 -8.31 -9.53 1.90
N ALA A 265 -8.72 -8.39 2.46
CA ALA A 265 -8.91 -8.24 3.91
C ALA A 265 -9.88 -9.28 4.47
N ALA A 266 -11.03 -9.47 3.82
CA ALA A 266 -12.03 -10.48 4.21
C ALA A 266 -11.47 -11.90 4.20
N ARG A 267 -10.73 -12.29 3.15
CA ARG A 267 -10.10 -13.63 3.05
C ARG A 267 -8.96 -13.84 4.04
N LYS A 268 -8.37 -12.75 4.56
CA LYS A 268 -7.22 -12.76 5.49
C LYS A 268 -7.62 -12.43 6.93
N ASN A 269 -8.91 -12.25 7.20
CA ASN A 269 -9.42 -11.82 8.51
C ASN A 269 -8.73 -10.54 9.02
N ARG A 270 -8.54 -9.57 8.10
CA ARG A 270 -7.98 -8.24 8.38
C ARG A 270 -9.05 -7.17 8.25
N ARG A 271 -8.75 -5.97 8.77
CA ARG A 271 -9.69 -4.84 8.77
C ARG A 271 -9.27 -3.84 7.71
N ALA A 272 -10.24 -3.33 6.94
CA ALA A 272 -9.94 -2.38 5.89
C ALA A 272 -11.04 -1.33 5.68
N LEU A 273 -10.64 -0.15 5.24
CA LEU A 273 -11.52 0.93 4.81
C LEU A 273 -10.91 1.65 3.59
N ALA A 274 -11.74 2.17 2.70
CA ALA A 274 -11.34 3.07 1.63
C ALA A 274 -12.06 4.40 1.79
N ILE A 275 -11.27 5.46 1.80
CA ILE A 275 -11.70 6.84 1.85
C ILE A 275 -11.18 7.50 0.58
N MET A 276 -12.02 8.30 -0.07
CA MET A 276 -11.63 8.97 -1.30
C MET A 276 -12.17 10.38 -1.36
N THR A 277 -11.37 11.24 -1.99
CA THR A 277 -11.79 12.57 -2.42
C THR A 277 -12.29 12.51 -3.85
N ILE A 278 -13.45 13.13 -4.13
CA ILE A 278 -13.93 13.28 -5.50
C ILE A 278 -13.05 14.28 -6.25
N SER A 279 -12.22 13.79 -7.16
CA SER A 279 -11.27 14.61 -7.93
C SER A 279 -11.85 15.16 -9.21
N ASP A 280 -12.87 14.49 -9.72
CA ASP A 280 -13.52 14.77 -11.00
C ASP A 280 -14.93 14.22 -10.97
N HIS A 281 -15.78 14.68 -11.89
CA HIS A 281 -17.13 14.18 -12.04
C HIS A 281 -17.33 13.64 -13.45
N VAL A 282 -17.69 12.36 -13.55
CA VAL A 282 -17.66 11.59 -14.82
C VAL A 282 -18.60 12.18 -15.88
N PHE A 283 -19.80 12.63 -15.48
CA PHE A 283 -20.79 13.17 -16.41
C PHE A 283 -20.70 14.68 -16.68
N THR A 284 -20.27 15.50 -15.71
CA THR A 284 -20.18 16.96 -15.90
C THR A 284 -18.80 17.37 -16.41
N HIS A 285 -17.82 16.47 -16.36
CA HIS A 285 -16.41 16.71 -16.68
C HIS A 285 -15.75 17.79 -15.84
N GLU A 286 -16.36 18.16 -14.70
CA GLU A 286 -15.73 18.99 -13.70
C GLU A 286 -14.51 18.26 -13.14
N ALA A 287 -13.41 18.98 -12.98
CA ALA A 287 -12.18 18.44 -12.41
C ALA A 287 -11.60 19.44 -11.41
N MET A 288 -10.96 18.90 -10.39
CA MET A 288 -10.38 19.67 -9.30
C MET A 288 -9.19 20.50 -9.77
N ASP A 289 -9.18 21.78 -9.36
CA ASP A 289 -8.00 22.63 -9.49
C ASP A 289 -6.89 22.21 -8.49
N SER A 290 -5.68 22.73 -8.67
CA SER A 290 -4.53 22.32 -7.86
C SER A 290 -4.65 22.68 -6.37
N GLU A 291 -5.33 23.79 -6.03
CA GLU A 291 -5.44 24.28 -4.66
C GLU A 291 -6.53 23.53 -3.88
N ALA A 292 -7.67 23.29 -4.52
CA ALA A 292 -8.73 22.43 -4.00
C ALA A 292 -8.23 21.00 -3.80
N ARG A 293 -7.32 20.52 -4.65
CA ARG A 293 -6.69 19.20 -4.53
C ARG A 293 -5.86 19.07 -3.27
N GLU A 294 -5.01 20.03 -2.95
CA GLU A 294 -4.21 19.96 -1.73
C GLU A 294 -5.07 20.00 -0.46
N ARG A 295 -6.06 20.92 -0.41
CA ARG A 295 -6.94 21.04 0.75
C ARG A 295 -7.74 19.77 1.02
N THR A 296 -8.39 19.22 0.00
CA THR A 296 -9.30 18.06 0.18
C THR A 296 -8.53 16.76 0.43
N LEU A 297 -7.30 16.65 -0.08
CA LEU A 297 -6.38 15.59 0.31
C LEU A 297 -6.01 15.65 1.80
N ASN A 298 -5.84 16.85 2.37
CA ASN A 298 -5.60 16.99 3.82
C ASN A 298 -6.77 16.44 4.64
N ASP A 299 -8.00 16.79 4.26
CA ASP A 299 -9.22 16.36 4.97
C ASP A 299 -9.33 14.83 5.00
N MET A 300 -9.15 14.19 3.84
CA MET A 300 -9.15 12.73 3.71
C MET A 300 -8.08 12.07 4.59
N VAL A 301 -6.86 12.59 4.56
CA VAL A 301 -5.74 12.00 5.32
C VAL A 301 -5.96 12.13 6.81
N GLU A 302 -6.50 13.26 7.28
CA GLU A 302 -6.81 13.44 8.69
C GLU A 302 -7.89 12.47 9.16
N VAL A 303 -8.97 12.29 8.38
CA VAL A 303 -10.01 11.31 8.67
C VAL A 303 -9.43 9.89 8.68
N GLY A 304 -8.60 9.55 7.68
CA GLY A 304 -7.97 8.24 7.56
C GLY A 304 -7.04 7.93 8.73
N LEU A 305 -6.18 8.87 9.12
CA LEU A 305 -5.28 8.72 10.27
C LEU A 305 -6.06 8.59 11.58
N HIS A 306 -7.10 9.39 11.77
CA HIS A 306 -7.96 9.28 12.95
C HIS A 306 -8.67 7.91 13.01
N ALA A 307 -9.25 7.47 11.91
CA ALA A 307 -9.93 6.17 11.84
C ALA A 307 -8.97 5.01 12.08
N LEU A 308 -7.72 5.13 11.63
CA LEU A 308 -6.69 4.13 11.79
C LEU A 308 -6.29 3.92 13.26
N ILE A 309 -6.21 5.00 14.05
CA ILE A 309 -5.83 4.93 15.47
C ILE A 309 -7.02 4.66 16.42
N ALA A 310 -8.23 5.07 16.04
CA ALA A 310 -9.41 5.03 16.91
C ALA A 310 -10.37 3.86 16.64
N GLY A 311 -10.25 3.21 15.48
CA GLY A 311 -11.14 2.14 15.03
C GLY A 311 -10.59 0.76 15.30
#